data_AF-A0A7V1RE04-F1
#
_entry.id   AF-A0A7V1RE04-F1
#
_cell.length_a   1.000
_cell.length_b   1.000
_cell.length_c   1.000
_cell.angle_alpha   90.00
_cell.angle_beta   90.00
_cell.angle_gamma   90.00
#
_symmetry.space_group_name_H-M   'P 1'
#
loop_
_entity.id
_entity.type
_entity.pdbx_description
1 polymer ?
#
loop_
_entity_poly.entity_id
_entity_poly.type
_entity_poly.pdbx_seq_one_letter_code
_entity_poly.pdbx_strand_id
1 'polypeptide(L)'
;MMRTLWTAVLLAACSSALATDSVKATVGHMCCGGCKSAAIAGAKSIPWADDAVVDGTVMTVTAKEGARVELISLVEAMNKAGFPAREILAEGPVTLTIAHLCCPACANDLKTAVSNLRGQVIDKDNAKVDAAAKTLTIGPVAGRKMNVVALLSQLGRAGFSATSCTL
;
A
#
# COMPACT_ATOMS: atom_id res chain seq x y z
N MET A 1 15.13 -1.77 -63.53
CA MET A 1 15.96 -1.15 -62.48
C MET A 1 15.05 -0.45 -61.49
N MET A 2 14.76 -1.03 -60.33
CA MET A 2 14.14 -0.31 -59.21
C MET A 2 14.64 -0.95 -57.92
N ARG A 3 15.36 -0.14 -57.14
CA ARG A 3 16.12 -0.54 -55.95
C ARG A 3 15.20 -0.60 -54.74
N THR A 4 15.13 -1.76 -54.09
CA THR A 4 14.52 -1.98 -52.78
C THR A 4 15.41 -1.36 -51.71
N LEU A 5 14.93 -0.36 -50.99
CA LEU A 5 15.64 0.30 -49.89
C LEU A 5 14.74 0.38 -48.66
N TRP A 6 15.30 -0.09 -47.54
CA TRP A 6 15.09 0.35 -46.15
C TRP A 6 13.81 -0.18 -45.46
N THR A 7 13.78 -0.50 -44.18
CA THR A 7 14.46 0.14 -43.03
C THR A 7 14.55 -0.87 -41.88
N ALA A 8 15.73 -1.04 -41.27
CA ALA A 8 15.88 -1.78 -40.04
C ALA A 8 15.39 -0.91 -38.86
N VAL A 9 14.32 -1.34 -38.19
CA VAL A 9 13.84 -0.71 -36.96
C VAL A 9 14.68 -1.24 -35.80
N LEU A 10 15.53 -0.37 -35.23
CA LEU A 10 16.17 -0.61 -33.94
C LEU A 10 15.10 -0.60 -32.84
N LEU A 11 14.80 -1.74 -32.24
CA LEU A 11 14.08 -1.78 -30.97
C LEU A 11 15.02 -1.30 -29.87
N ALA A 12 14.82 -0.05 -29.42
CA ALA A 12 15.35 0.42 -28.15
C ALA A 12 14.58 -0.29 -27.02
N ALA A 13 15.18 -1.35 -26.46
CA ALA A 13 14.72 -1.95 -25.22
C ALA A 13 15.01 -0.96 -24.08
N CYS A 14 13.99 -0.21 -23.67
CA CYS A 14 14.03 0.48 -22.39
C CYS A 14 14.11 -0.57 -21.29
N SER A 15 15.30 -0.77 -20.73
CA SER A 15 15.49 -1.50 -19.50
C SER A 15 14.76 -0.75 -18.39
N SER A 16 13.55 -1.17 -18.06
CA SER A 16 12.91 -0.82 -16.80
C SER A 16 13.80 -1.39 -15.70
N ALA A 17 14.66 -0.57 -15.13
CA ALA A 17 15.27 -0.90 -13.85
C ALA A 17 14.11 -1.25 -12.91
N LEU A 18 14.07 -2.51 -12.46
CA LEU A 18 13.12 -2.99 -11.46
C LEU A 18 13.39 -2.17 -10.20
N ALA A 19 12.70 -1.04 -10.07
CA ALA A 19 12.75 -0.26 -8.86
C ALA A 19 12.19 -1.16 -7.76
N THR A 20 13.03 -1.55 -6.83
CA THR A 20 12.61 -2.32 -5.67
C THR A 20 11.47 -1.57 -4.98
N ASP A 21 10.34 -2.25 -4.78
CA ASP A 21 9.17 -1.63 -4.18
C ASP A 21 9.54 -1.08 -2.79
N SER A 22 9.19 0.19 -2.55
CA SER A 22 9.45 0.84 -1.27
C SER A 22 8.17 1.46 -0.73
N VAL A 23 8.00 1.38 0.58
CA VAL A 23 6.86 1.96 1.30
C VAL A 23 7.35 3.08 2.18
N LYS A 24 6.66 4.23 2.11
CA LYS A 24 6.92 5.36 2.99
C LYS A 24 5.84 5.46 4.04
N ALA A 25 6.27 5.46 5.30
CA ALA A 25 5.42 5.64 6.47
C ALA A 25 5.85 6.87 7.26
N THR A 26 4.92 7.73 7.64
CA THR A 26 5.18 8.81 8.60
C THR A 26 4.95 8.31 10.00
N VAL A 27 5.94 8.49 10.88
CA VAL A 27 5.95 7.93 12.23
C VAL A 27 6.32 9.02 13.24
N GLY A 28 5.63 9.04 14.39
CA GLY A 28 5.87 10.02 15.44
C GLY A 28 7.13 9.74 16.28
N HIS A 29 7.58 10.75 17.03
CA HIS A 29 8.55 10.62 18.11
C HIS A 29 9.96 10.09 17.73
N MET A 30 10.42 10.37 16.51
CA MET A 30 11.76 10.02 16.01
C MET A 30 12.86 11.01 16.44
N CYS A 31 12.81 11.50 17.68
CA CYS A 31 13.63 12.62 18.15
C CYS A 31 15.07 12.25 18.51
N CYS A 32 15.38 10.98 18.76
CA CYS A 32 16.71 10.52 19.14
C CYS A 32 17.15 9.28 18.35
N GLY A 33 18.46 9.01 18.33
CA GLY A 33 19.03 7.85 17.64
C GLY A 33 18.47 6.51 18.13
N GLY A 34 18.20 6.38 19.44
CA GLY A 34 17.61 5.16 20.00
C GLY A 34 16.21 4.87 19.46
N CYS A 35 15.33 5.87 19.40
CA CYS A 35 13.98 5.72 18.83
C CYS A 35 14.04 5.34 17.34
N LYS A 36 14.93 5.99 16.57
CA LYS A 36 15.13 5.67 15.15
C LYS A 36 15.59 4.23 14.96
N SER A 37 16.59 3.78 15.72
CA SER A 37 17.10 2.40 15.64
C SER A 37 16.04 1.36 16.03
N ALA A 38 15.25 1.63 17.08
CA ALA A 38 14.18 0.73 17.49
C ALA A 38 13.07 0.64 16.44
N ALA A 39 12.70 1.76 15.83
CA ALA A 39 11.74 1.81 14.73
C ALA A 39 12.23 1.04 13.50
N ILE A 40 13.50 1.25 13.11
CA ILE A 40 14.14 0.50 12.01
C ILE A 40 14.15 -1.01 12.31
N ALA A 41 14.51 -1.41 13.52
CA ALA A 41 14.48 -2.82 13.93
C ALA A 41 13.05 -3.41 13.86
N GLY A 42 12.04 -2.63 14.25
CA GLY A 42 10.64 -2.99 14.10
C GLY A 42 10.27 -3.25 12.64
N ALA A 43 10.57 -2.31 11.74
CA ALA A 43 10.29 -2.47 10.31
C ALA A 43 11.05 -3.65 9.68
N LYS A 44 12.33 -3.83 10.02
CA LYS A 44 13.14 -4.95 9.50
C LYS A 44 12.74 -6.32 10.06
N SER A 45 11.88 -6.37 11.08
CA SER A 45 11.32 -7.65 11.57
C SER A 45 10.24 -8.24 10.64
N ILE A 46 9.77 -7.45 9.67
CA ILE A 46 8.73 -7.87 8.73
C ILE A 46 9.36 -8.80 7.67
N PRO A 47 8.74 -9.95 7.35
CA PRO A 47 9.36 -10.93 6.44
C PRO A 47 9.74 -10.40 5.05
N TRP A 48 8.94 -9.48 4.50
CA TRP A 48 9.17 -8.91 3.17
C TRP A 48 10.18 -7.76 3.16
N ALA A 49 10.55 -7.19 4.31
CA ALA A 49 11.47 -6.05 4.37
C ALA A 49 12.92 -6.50 4.17
N ASP A 50 13.64 -5.78 3.31
CA ASP A 50 15.09 -5.92 3.11
C ASP A 50 15.85 -4.88 3.94
N ASP A 51 15.43 -3.62 3.81
CA ASP A 51 16.03 -2.51 4.54
C ASP A 51 15.00 -1.50 5.03
N ALA A 52 15.39 -0.70 6.03
CA ALA A 52 14.57 0.40 6.51
C ALA A 52 15.46 1.56 6.96
N VAL A 53 15.10 2.77 6.55
CA VAL A 53 15.78 4.02 6.90
C VAL A 53 14.78 5.03 7.45
N VAL A 54 15.24 5.90 8.35
CA VAL A 54 14.42 6.97 8.94
C VAL A 54 15.09 8.32 8.71
N ASP A 55 14.40 9.20 7.98
CA ASP A 55 14.76 10.60 7.80
C ASP A 55 13.69 11.51 8.44
N GLY A 56 14.08 12.28 9.45
CA GLY A 56 13.13 13.00 10.29
C GLY A 56 12.06 12.08 10.88
N THR A 57 10.81 12.24 10.43
CA THR A 57 9.65 11.42 10.81
C THR A 57 9.23 10.41 9.74
N VAL A 58 9.91 10.41 8.58
CA VAL A 58 9.58 9.54 7.46
C VAL A 58 10.46 8.29 7.52
N MET A 59 9.80 7.15 7.67
CA MET A 59 10.41 5.85 7.50
C MET A 59 10.21 5.38 6.06
N THR A 60 11.28 4.94 5.41
CA THR A 60 11.23 4.23 4.14
C THR A 60 11.62 2.79 4.37
N VAL A 61 10.76 1.85 3.99
CA VAL A 61 11.00 0.41 4.06
C VAL A 61 11.12 -0.12 2.64
N THR A 62 12.25 -0.71 2.31
CA THR A 62 12.54 -1.31 1.02
C THR A 62 12.19 -2.80 1.08
N ALA A 63 11.41 -3.29 0.12
CA ALA A 63 11.06 -4.69 0.04
C ALA A 63 12.21 -5.54 -0.52
N LYS A 64 12.21 -6.84 -0.20
CA LYS A 64 13.06 -7.80 -0.92
C LYS A 64 12.58 -7.90 -2.38
N GLU A 65 13.52 -8.17 -3.28
CA GLU A 65 13.19 -8.37 -4.69
C GLU A 65 12.12 -9.48 -4.86
N GLY A 66 11.05 -9.18 -5.60
CA GLY A 66 9.92 -10.08 -5.83
C GLY A 66 9.03 -10.34 -4.61
N ALA A 67 9.28 -9.71 -3.46
CA ALA A 67 8.43 -9.87 -2.29
C ALA A 67 7.11 -9.11 -2.44
N ARG A 68 6.02 -9.76 -2.01
CA ARG A 68 4.71 -9.11 -1.94
C ARG A 68 4.67 -8.19 -0.73
N VAL A 69 4.58 -6.89 -0.98
CA VAL A 69 4.47 -5.88 0.09
C VAL A 69 3.10 -5.99 0.76
N GLU A 70 3.13 -6.17 2.08
CA GLU A 70 1.93 -6.32 2.90
C GLU A 70 1.92 -5.20 3.95
N LEU A 71 0.98 -4.26 3.81
CA LEU A 71 0.96 -3.00 4.55
C LEU A 71 0.41 -3.15 5.98
N ILE A 72 -0.41 -4.17 6.25
CA ILE A 72 -0.93 -4.39 7.61
C ILE A 72 0.19 -4.86 8.55
N SER A 73 1.05 -5.77 8.10
CA SER A 73 2.21 -6.26 8.83
C SER A 73 3.21 -5.14 9.12
N LEU A 74 3.32 -4.13 8.26
CA LEU A 74 4.05 -2.90 8.58
C LEU A 74 3.37 -2.11 9.70
N VAL A 75 2.07 -1.87 9.62
CA VAL A 75 1.32 -1.19 10.69
C VAL A 75 1.46 -1.95 12.02
N GLU A 76 1.30 -3.27 12.02
CA GLU A 76 1.42 -4.12 13.20
C GLU A 76 2.83 -4.13 13.79
N ALA A 77 3.86 -4.31 12.96
CA ALA A 77 5.25 -4.29 13.41
C ALA A 77 5.61 -2.94 14.03
N MET A 78 5.16 -1.85 13.41
CA MET A 78 5.39 -0.48 13.91
C MET A 78 4.64 -0.20 15.21
N ASN A 79 3.38 -0.67 15.33
CA ASN A 79 2.63 -0.61 16.58
C ASN A 79 3.34 -1.39 17.70
N LYS A 80 3.80 -2.61 17.41
CA LYS A 80 4.51 -3.47 18.36
C LYS A 80 5.84 -2.87 18.80
N ALA A 81 6.53 -2.16 17.91
CA ALA A 81 7.75 -1.44 18.22
C ALA A 81 7.50 -0.16 19.06
N GLY A 82 6.24 0.22 19.29
CA GLY A 82 5.87 1.44 20.03
C GLY A 82 5.87 2.71 19.17
N PHE A 83 5.93 2.57 17.85
CA PHE A 83 6.02 3.68 16.90
C PHE A 83 4.91 3.59 15.85
N PRO A 84 3.63 3.77 16.24
CA PRO A 84 2.50 3.61 15.31
C PRO A 84 2.64 4.53 14.09
N ALA A 85 2.49 3.96 12.90
CA ALA A 85 2.47 4.72 11.65
C ALA A 85 1.23 5.63 11.62
N ARG A 86 1.43 6.92 11.38
CA ARG A 86 0.34 7.91 11.22
C ARG A 86 -0.17 7.95 9.81
N GLU A 87 0.73 7.76 8.85
CA GLU A 87 0.42 7.79 7.43
C GLU A 87 1.24 6.74 6.70
N ILE A 88 0.62 6.06 5.75
CA ILE A 88 1.30 5.26 4.74
C ILE A 88 0.68 5.68 3.41
N LEU A 89 1.48 6.28 2.54
CA LEU A 89 0.98 6.89 1.31
C LEU A 89 1.13 5.92 0.14
N ALA A 90 0.00 5.43 -0.38
CA ALA A 90 -0.05 4.64 -1.61
C ALA A 90 -0.30 5.54 -2.82
N GLU A 91 0.51 5.36 -3.87
CA GLU A 91 0.36 6.04 -5.16
C GLU A 91 -0.51 5.25 -6.15
N GLY A 92 -0.64 3.93 -5.93
CA GLY A 92 -1.44 3.03 -6.74
C GLY A 92 -2.58 2.37 -5.95
N PRO A 93 -3.38 1.53 -6.62
CA PRO A 93 -4.39 0.70 -5.98
C PRO A 93 -3.78 -0.21 -4.91
N VAL A 94 -4.52 -0.44 -3.83
CA VAL A 94 -4.24 -1.49 -2.85
C VAL A 94 -5.35 -2.52 -2.90
N THR A 95 -5.02 -3.77 -2.61
CA THR A 95 -5.98 -4.85 -2.46
C THR A 95 -6.05 -5.30 -1.01
N LEU A 96 -7.22 -5.09 -0.40
CA LEU A 96 -7.54 -5.47 0.96
C LEU A 96 -8.27 -6.82 0.95
N THR A 97 -7.84 -7.76 1.77
CA THR A 97 -8.68 -8.93 2.10
C THR A 97 -9.55 -8.57 3.28
N ILE A 98 -10.86 -8.64 3.13
CA ILE A 98 -11.84 -8.19 4.12
C ILE A 98 -12.34 -9.38 4.95
N ALA A 99 -12.23 -9.26 6.27
CA ALA A 99 -12.78 -10.24 7.18
C ALA A 99 -14.30 -10.34 7.04
N HIS A 100 -14.83 -11.55 7.16
CA HIS A 100 -16.28 -11.81 7.22
C HIS A 100 -17.10 -11.31 6.01
N LEU A 101 -16.50 -11.16 4.83
CA LEU A 101 -17.23 -10.89 3.58
C LEU A 101 -17.91 -12.17 3.01
N CYS A 102 -18.69 -12.86 3.85
CA CYS A 102 -19.19 -14.22 3.59
C CYS A 102 -20.56 -14.27 2.90
N CYS A 103 -21.26 -13.14 2.72
CA CYS A 103 -22.58 -13.10 2.10
C CYS A 103 -22.78 -11.85 1.23
N PRO A 104 -23.78 -11.86 0.31
CA PRO A 104 -24.06 -10.72 -0.55
C PRO A 104 -24.44 -9.43 0.21
N ALA A 105 -25.09 -9.55 1.36
CA ALA A 105 -25.45 -8.39 2.19
C ALA A 105 -24.19 -7.66 2.68
N CYS A 106 -23.23 -8.37 3.28
CA CYS A 106 -21.97 -7.77 3.72
C CYS A 106 -21.18 -7.14 2.56
N ALA A 107 -21.23 -7.74 1.35
CA ALA A 107 -20.60 -7.16 0.17
C ALA A 107 -21.26 -5.85 -0.27
N ASN A 108 -22.59 -5.75 -0.19
CA ASN A 108 -23.32 -4.53 -0.48
C ASN A 108 -23.12 -3.45 0.60
N ASP A 109 -23.05 -3.85 1.87
CA ASP A 109 -22.72 -2.95 2.98
C ASP A 109 -21.30 -2.39 2.83
N LEU A 110 -20.34 -3.21 2.41
CA LEU A 110 -18.97 -2.76 2.13
C LEU A 110 -18.94 -1.74 0.97
N LYS A 111 -19.66 -2.00 -0.13
CA LYS A 111 -19.79 -1.04 -1.23
C LYS A 111 -20.37 0.30 -0.76
N THR A 112 -21.39 0.23 0.11
CA THR A 112 -22.02 1.41 0.71
C THR A 112 -21.07 2.14 1.65
N ALA A 113 -20.27 1.42 2.44
CA ALA A 113 -19.25 2.01 3.30
C ALA A 113 -18.18 2.74 2.48
N VAL A 114 -17.67 2.09 1.41
CA VAL A 114 -16.68 2.66 0.49
C VAL A 114 -17.18 3.93 -0.17
N SER A 115 -18.42 3.95 -0.68
CA SER A 115 -19.00 5.15 -1.29
C SER A 115 -19.15 6.30 -0.29
N ASN A 116 -19.31 5.99 1.00
CA ASN A 116 -19.45 6.96 2.09
C ASN A 116 -18.15 7.37 2.79
N LEU A 117 -16.97 6.84 2.40
CA LEU A 117 -15.70 7.30 2.96
C LEU A 117 -15.49 8.79 2.69
N ARG A 118 -15.06 9.55 3.71
CA ARG A 118 -14.92 11.03 3.62
C ARG A 118 -13.50 11.47 3.97
N GLY A 119 -13.06 12.58 3.40
CA GLY A 119 -11.75 13.17 3.72
C GLY A 119 -10.55 12.32 3.27
N GLN A 120 -10.77 11.35 2.39
CA GLN A 120 -9.72 10.56 1.75
C GLN A 120 -9.71 10.84 0.25
N VAL A 121 -8.53 10.80 -0.35
CA VAL A 121 -8.36 10.98 -1.79
C VAL A 121 -8.42 9.62 -2.46
N ILE A 122 -9.64 9.11 -2.65
CA ILE A 122 -9.92 7.76 -3.12
C ILE A 122 -10.75 7.83 -4.40
N ASP A 123 -10.38 7.02 -5.37
CA ASP A 123 -11.17 6.79 -6.57
C ASP A 123 -12.27 5.77 -6.27
N LYS A 124 -13.44 6.29 -5.86
CA LYS A 124 -14.61 5.47 -5.49
C LYS A 124 -15.27 4.81 -6.70
N ASP A 125 -15.17 5.44 -7.87
CA ASP A 125 -15.80 4.96 -9.09
C ASP A 125 -15.08 3.70 -9.62
N ASN A 126 -13.79 3.58 -9.31
CA ASN A 126 -12.97 2.42 -9.66
C ASN A 126 -12.76 1.43 -8.50
N ALA A 127 -13.41 1.63 -7.35
CA ALA A 127 -13.34 0.69 -6.23
C ALA A 127 -14.07 -0.62 -6.57
N LYS A 128 -13.41 -1.77 -6.38
CA LYS A 128 -13.94 -3.09 -6.73
C LYS A 128 -14.06 -3.97 -5.51
N VAL A 129 -15.28 -4.44 -5.23
CA VAL A 129 -15.54 -5.45 -4.19
C VAL A 129 -15.77 -6.79 -4.87
N ASP A 130 -14.95 -7.78 -4.53
CA ASP A 130 -15.09 -9.17 -4.94
C ASP A 130 -15.50 -10.01 -3.73
N ALA A 131 -16.77 -10.43 -3.69
CA ALA A 131 -17.30 -11.24 -2.59
C ALA A 131 -16.77 -12.69 -2.59
N ALA A 132 -16.38 -13.23 -3.75
CA ALA A 132 -15.85 -14.58 -3.86
C ALA A 132 -14.40 -14.63 -3.35
N ALA A 133 -13.58 -13.66 -3.77
CA ALA A 133 -12.21 -13.51 -3.29
C ALA A 133 -12.13 -12.86 -1.89
N LYS A 134 -13.24 -12.28 -1.41
CA LYS A 134 -13.32 -11.51 -0.17
C LYS A 134 -12.39 -10.29 -0.17
N THR A 135 -12.31 -9.60 -1.30
CA THR A 135 -11.37 -8.49 -1.48
C THR A 135 -12.06 -7.16 -1.80
N LEU A 136 -11.38 -6.07 -1.44
CA LEU A 136 -11.62 -4.71 -1.91
C LEU A 136 -10.35 -4.20 -2.58
N THR A 137 -10.40 -3.95 -3.88
CA THR A 137 -9.34 -3.22 -4.58
C THR A 137 -9.74 -1.75 -4.72
N ILE A 138 -8.90 -0.84 -4.24
CA ILE A 138 -9.21 0.58 -4.19
C ILE A 138 -7.93 1.41 -4.28
N GLY A 139 -7.95 2.49 -5.06
CA GLY A 139 -6.78 3.34 -5.30
C GLY A 139 -7.05 4.82 -5.05
N PRO A 140 -6.00 5.64 -5.05
CA PRO A 140 -6.17 7.08 -5.00
C PRO A 140 -6.78 7.62 -6.29
N VAL A 141 -7.36 8.82 -6.20
CA VAL A 141 -7.66 9.63 -7.40
C VAL A 141 -6.36 9.85 -8.17
N ALA A 142 -6.41 9.80 -9.51
CA ALA A 142 -5.24 9.95 -10.37
C ALA A 142 -4.37 11.18 -9.99
N GLY A 143 -3.05 10.97 -9.91
CA GLY A 143 -2.08 12.00 -9.54
C GLY A 143 -2.07 12.38 -8.05
N ARG A 144 -2.76 11.63 -7.20
CA ARG A 144 -2.83 11.86 -5.75
C ARG A 144 -2.35 10.63 -4.99
N LYS A 145 -2.15 10.80 -3.68
CA LYS A 145 -1.78 9.73 -2.75
C LYS A 145 -2.88 9.49 -1.74
N MET A 146 -3.14 8.23 -1.43
CA MET A 146 -4.11 7.81 -0.43
C MET A 146 -3.39 7.40 0.85
N ASN A 147 -3.91 7.80 2.02
CA ASN A 147 -3.38 7.35 3.30
C ASN A 147 -4.03 6.01 3.69
N VAL A 148 -3.29 4.92 3.55
CA VAL A 148 -3.75 3.57 3.84
C VAL A 148 -4.13 3.39 5.31
N VAL A 149 -3.42 4.02 6.24
CA VAL A 149 -3.75 3.97 7.67
C VAL A 149 -5.13 4.58 7.94
N ALA A 150 -5.41 5.73 7.31
CA ALA A 150 -6.69 6.40 7.45
C ALA A 150 -7.82 5.62 6.76
N LEU A 151 -7.57 5.00 5.60
CA LEU A 151 -8.51 4.08 4.95
C LEU A 151 -8.88 2.91 5.87
N LEU A 152 -7.88 2.20 6.42
CA LEU A 152 -8.09 1.08 7.33
C LEU A 152 -8.89 1.50 8.57
N SER A 153 -8.59 2.66 9.14
CA SER A 153 -9.33 3.21 10.27
C SER A 153 -10.80 3.50 9.93
N GLN A 154 -11.08 4.11 8.76
CA GLN A 154 -12.45 4.41 8.35
C GLN A 154 -13.25 3.15 8.04
N LEU A 155 -12.65 2.16 7.40
CA LEU A 155 -13.28 0.85 7.20
C LEU A 155 -13.61 0.19 8.55
N GLY A 156 -12.67 0.22 9.50
CA GLY A 156 -12.89 -0.28 10.85
C GLY A 156 -14.08 0.38 11.55
N ARG A 157 -14.22 1.71 11.42
CA ARG A 157 -15.38 2.46 11.96
C ARG A 157 -16.69 2.13 11.24
N ALA A 158 -16.64 1.67 9.99
CA ALA A 158 -17.77 1.16 9.25
C ALA A 158 -18.08 -0.32 9.52
N GLY A 159 -17.34 -0.96 10.44
CA GLY A 159 -17.54 -2.36 10.84
C GLY A 159 -16.77 -3.38 9.99
N PHE A 160 -15.85 -2.94 9.13
CA PHE A 160 -15.04 -3.82 8.29
C PHE A 160 -13.58 -3.81 8.73
N SER A 161 -13.00 -4.99 8.92
CA SER A 161 -11.56 -5.14 9.15
C SER A 161 -10.90 -5.81 7.96
N ALA A 162 -9.70 -5.36 7.62
CA ALA A 162 -8.86 -6.02 6.63
C ALA A 162 -7.89 -6.98 7.35
N THR A 163 -7.72 -8.19 6.82
CA THR A 163 -6.73 -9.18 7.30
C THR A 163 -5.43 -9.14 6.52
N SER A 164 -5.44 -8.52 5.33
CA SER A 164 -4.25 -8.16 4.57
C SER A 164 -4.52 -6.92 3.72
N CYS A 165 -3.48 -6.18 3.36
CA CYS A 165 -3.50 -5.05 2.44
C CYS A 165 -2.21 -5.10 1.60
N THR A 166 -2.32 -5.35 0.30
CA THR A 166 -1.14 -5.43 -0.58
C THR A 166 -1.17 -4.37 -1.66
N LEU A 167 0.02 -3.88 -2.02
CA LEU A 167 0.22 -3.08 -3.24
C LEU A 167 0.06 -3.96 -4.50
#